data_AF-A0A536P6L0-F1
#
_entry.id   AF-A0A536P6L0-F1
#
_cell.length_a   1.000
_cell.length_b   1.000
_cell.length_c   1.000
_cell.angle_alpha   90.00
_cell.angle_beta   90.00
_cell.angle_gamma   90.00
#
_symmetry.space_group_name_H-M   'P 1'
#
loop_
_entity.id
_entity.type
_entity.pdbx_description
1 polymer ?
#
loop_
_entity_poly.entity_id
_entity_poly.type
_entity_poly.pdbx_seq_one_letter_code
_entity_poly.pdbx_strand_id
1 'polypeptide(L)' 'LIEALARTGMLTTEGTIYPLLSRLRRDGLVKTQWRESADGPPRRYYELTPEGRRALTGFKSEWLSFRSAVDGILGKGDK' A
#
# COMPACT_ATOMS: atom_id res chain seq x y z
N LEU A 1 -0.12 -0.31 7.67
CA LEU A 1 -0.64 -0.90 6.40
C LEU A 1 0.20 -2.09 5.95
N ILE A 2 1.51 -1.92 5.75
CA ILE A 2 2.41 -3.03 5.39
C ILE A 2 2.36 -4.17 6.43
N GLU A 3 2.47 -3.86 7.72
CA GLU A 3 2.32 -4.87 8.78
C GLU A 3 0.93 -5.53 8.78
N ALA A 4 -0.13 -4.75 8.53
CA ALA A 4 -1.49 -5.29 8.48
C ALA A 4 -1.70 -6.23 7.28
N LEU A 5 -1.14 -5.90 6.11
CA LEU A 5 -1.18 -6.72 4.90
C LEU A 5 -0.25 -7.94 4.98
N ALA A 6 0.90 -7.82 5.65
CA ALA A 6 1.78 -8.96 5.93
C ALA A 6 1.06 -10.02 6.79
N ARG A 7 0.28 -9.60 7.79
CA ARG A 7 -0.54 -10.51 8.62
C ARG A 7 -1.68 -11.19 7.84
N THR A 8 -2.09 -10.65 6.70
CA THR A 8 -3.10 -11.28 5.82
C THR A 8 -2.50 -12.28 4.84
N GLY A 9 -1.18 -12.48 4.83
CA GLY A 9 -0.49 -13.32 3.85
C GLY A 9 -0.44 -12.71 2.43
N MET A 10 -1.01 -11.52 2.22
CA MET A 10 -1.00 -10.82 0.92
C MET A 10 0.36 -10.20 0.57
N LEU A 11 1.17 -9.86 1.56
CA LEU A 11 2.54 -9.38 1.37
C LEU A 11 3.50 -10.44 1.89
N THR A 12 3.88 -11.35 1.00
CA THR A 12 4.94 -12.33 1.25
C THR A 12 6.25 -11.76 0.72
N THR A 13 7.20 -11.54 1.64
CA THR A 13 8.61 -11.20 1.41
C THR A 13 8.99 -9.73 1.22
N GLU A 14 10.20 -9.41 1.70
CA GLU A 14 10.91 -8.15 1.47
C GLU A 14 11.11 -7.87 -0.04
N GLY A 15 11.21 -8.92 -0.86
CA GLY A 15 11.45 -8.85 -2.30
C GLY A 15 10.35 -8.13 -3.10
N THR A 16 9.14 -8.06 -2.58
CA THR A 16 7.99 -7.40 -3.24
C THR A 16 7.74 -5.99 -2.70
N ILE A 17 8.10 -5.73 -1.44
CA ILE A 17 7.87 -4.44 -0.77
C ILE A 17 8.84 -3.37 -1.29
N TYR A 18 10.13 -3.69 -1.40
CA TYR A 18 11.13 -2.69 -1.80
C TYR A 18 10.94 -2.18 -3.24
N PRO A 19 10.65 -3.03 -4.25
CA PRO A 19 10.32 -2.56 -5.59
C PRO A 19 9.07 -1.67 -5.61
N LEU A 20 8.02 -2.03 -4.85
CA LEU A 20 6.81 -1.23 -4.75
C LEU A 20 7.11 0.15 -4.14
N LEU A 21 7.83 0.19 -3.01
CA LEU A 21 8.22 1.45 -2.38
C LEU A 21 9.12 2.30 -3.28
N SER A 22 10.00 1.68 -4.06
CA SER A 22 10.84 2.37 -5.04
C SER A 22 10.00 3.02 -6.15
N ARG A 23 9.00 2.29 -6.67
CA ARG A 23 8.05 2.79 -7.66
C ARG A 23 7.23 3.95 -7.11
N LEU A 24 6.62 3.80 -5.93
CA LEU A 24 5.82 4.87 -5.30
C LEU A 24 6.65 6.14 -5.07
N ARG A 25 7.93 6.00 -4.73
CA ARG A 25 8.84 7.15 -4.58
C ARG A 25 9.13 7.80 -5.93
N ARG A 26 9.45 7.01 -6.95
CA ARG A 26 9.71 7.50 -8.32
C ARG A 26 8.49 8.25 -8.86
N ASP A 27 7.30 7.75 -8.58
CA ASP A 27 6.03 8.32 -9.02
C ASP A 27 5.59 9.51 -8.12
N GLY A 28 6.42 9.94 -7.16
CA GLY A 28 6.19 11.11 -6.30
C GLY A 28 5.11 10.94 -5.22
N LEU A 29 4.62 9.71 -5.02
CA LEU A 29 3.52 9.41 -4.10
C LEU A 29 4.00 9.23 -2.65
N VAL A 30 5.29 8.90 -2.47
CA VAL A 30 5.92 8.84 -1.15
C VAL A 30 7.24 9.60 -1.13
N LYS A 31 7.53 10.22 0.00
CA LYS A 31 8.84 10.79 0.32
C LYS A 31 9.57 9.88 1.30
N THR A 32 10.91 9.93 1.27
CA THR A 32 11.76 9.15 2.16
C THR A 32 12.54 10.04 3.11
N GLN A 33 12.63 9.65 4.38
CA GLN A 33 13.48 10.31 5.37
C GLN A 33 14.33 9.26 6.08
N TRP A 34 15.63 9.54 6.21
CA TRP A 34 16.49 8.79 7.11
C TRP A 34 16.23 9.26 8.52
N ARG A 35 16.05 8.32 9.44
CA ARG A 35 15.97 8.60 10.87
C ARG A 35 17.01 7.75 11.58
N GLU A 36 17.72 8.37 12.51
CA GLU A 36 18.58 7.65 13.43
C GLU A 36 17.73 6.66 14.23
N SER A 37 18.28 5.47 14.44
CA SER A 37 17.68 4.44 15.27
C SER A 37 18.36 4.55 16.64
N ALA A 38 17.58 4.46 17.73
CA ALA A 38 18.14 4.48 19.09
C ALA A 38 19.14 3.32 19.30
N ASP A 39 18.87 2.18 18.67
CA ASP A 39 19.76 1.03 18.59
C ASP A 39 19.92 0.62 17.12
N GLY A 40 21.13 0.77 16.57
CA GLY A 40 21.52 0.24 15.26
C GLY A 40 21.54 1.25 14.09
N PRO A 41 21.69 0.75 12.85
CA PRO A 41 21.89 1.59 11.68
C PRO A 41 20.66 2.46 11.38
N PRO A 42 20.85 3.62 10.71
CA PRO A 42 19.76 4.52 10.36
C PRO A 42 18.71 3.80 9.52
N ARG A 43 17.44 4.07 9.80
CA ARG A 43 16.29 3.46 9.13
C ARG A 43 15.69 4.45 8.13
N ARG A 44 15.31 3.95 6.95
CA ARG A 44 14.60 4.75 5.96
C ARG A 44 13.10 4.65 6.18
N TYR A 45 12.49 5.76 6.59
CA TYR A 45 11.04 5.89 6.73
C TYR A 45 10.42 6.45 5.45
N TYR A 46 9.21 5.98 5.14
CA TYR A 46 8.44 6.41 4.00
C TYR A 46 7.15 7.06 4.48
N GLU A 47 6.81 8.20 3.90
CA GLU A 47 5.57 8.93 4.21
C GLU A 47 4.87 9.32 2.90
N LEU A 48 3.54 9.27 2.88
CA LEU A 48 2.77 9.76 1.74
C LEU A 48 2.96 11.27 1.56
N THR A 49 3.15 11.68 0.31
CA THR A 49 3.06 13.08 -0.10
C THR A 49 1.58 13.52 -0.17
N PRO A 50 1.28 14.83 -0.29
CA PRO A 50 -0.08 15.28 -0.59
C PRO A 50 -0.68 14.60 -1.82
N GLU A 51 0.12 14.41 -2.87
CA GLU A 51 -0.22 13.71 -4.10
C GLU A 51 -0.52 12.23 -3.82
N GLY A 52 0.33 11.57 -3.03
CA GLY A 52 0.13 10.19 -2.60
C GLY A 52 -1.14 9.99 -1.79
N ARG A 53 -1.51 10.96 -0.93
CA ARG A 53 -2.78 10.92 -0.19
C ARG A 53 -3.99 11.04 -1.13
N ARG A 54 -3.94 11.93 -2.13
CA ARG A 54 -5.01 12.04 -3.15
C ARG A 54 -5.14 10.77 -3.97
N ALA A 55 -4.02 10.21 -4.44
CA ALA A 55 -3.99 8.96 -5.19
C ALA A 55 -4.56 7.79 -4.37
N LEU A 56 -4.18 7.69 -3.09
CA LEU A 56 -4.72 6.67 -2.19
C LEU A 56 -6.24 6.79 -2.01
N THR A 57 -6.76 8.01 -1.89
CA THR A 57 -8.21 8.23 -1.79
C THR A 57 -8.94 7.79 -3.06
N GLY A 58 -8.43 8.14 -4.24
CA GLY A 58 -8.99 7.69 -5.52
C GLY A 58 -8.98 6.16 -5.64
N PHE A 59 -7.83 5.54 -5.38
CA PHE A 59 -7.68 4.09 -5.39
C PHE A 59 -8.66 3.39 -4.44
N LYS A 60 -8.86 3.91 -3.21
CA LYS A 60 -9.84 3.35 -2.28
C LYS A 60 -11.26 3.40 -2.83
N SER A 61 -11.63 4.52 -3.45
CA SER A 61 -12.96 4.67 -4.06
C SER A 61 -13.18 3.67 -5.19
N GLU A 62 -12.21 3.55 -6.10
CA GLU A 62 -12.25 2.61 -7.21
C GLU A 62 -12.30 1.15 -6.72
N TRP A 63 -11.47 0.82 -5.73
CA TRP A 63 -11.43 -0.51 -5.14
C TRP A 63 -12.78 -0.91 -4.53
N LEU A 64 -13.42 -0.01 -3.78
CA LEU A 64 -14.72 -0.28 -3.19
C LEU A 64 -15.78 -0.52 -4.27
N SER A 65 -15.79 0.30 -5.33
CA SER A 65 -16.70 0.10 -6.47
C SER A 65 -16.46 -1.23 -7.17
N PHE A 66 -15.20 -1.57 -7.44
CA PHE A 66 -14.83 -2.83 -8.07
C PHE A 66 -15.23 -4.04 -7.22
N ARG A 67 -14.91 -4.01 -5.93
CA ARG A 67 -15.30 -5.05 -4.97
C ARG A 67 -16.81 -5.23 -4.96
N SER A 68 -17.59 -4.16 -4.85
CA SER A 68 -19.06 -4.25 -4.83
C SER A 68 -19.62 -4.87 -6.11
N ALA A 69 -19.02 -4.57 -7.27
CA ALA A 69 -19.41 -5.19 -8.54
C ALA A 69 -19.12 -6.70 -8.55
N VAL A 70 -17.92 -7.11 -8.11
CA VAL A 70 -17.54 -8.52 -8.01
C VAL A 70 -18.42 -9.27 -7.02
N ASP A 71 -18.61 -8.72 -5.81
CA ASP A 71 -19.48 -9.29 -4.77
C ASP A 71 -20.92 -9.45 -5.30
N GLY A 72 -21.40 -8.51 -6.11
CA GLY A 72 -22.72 -8.58 -6.75
C GLY A 72 -22.84 -9.66 -7.85
N ILE A 73 -21.74 -10.01 -8.53
CA ILE A 73 -21.70 -11.11 -9.51
C ILE A 73 -21.66 -12.45 -8.75
N LEU A 74 -20.75 -12.58 -7.79
CA LEU A 74 -20.54 -13.81 -7.03
C LEU A 74 -21.76 -14.13 -6.14
N GLY A 75 -22.35 -13.12 -5.50
CA GLY A 75 -23.56 -13.28 -4.67
C GLY A 75 -24.85 -13.57 -5.44
N LYS A 76 -24.83 -13.47 -6.78
CA LYS A 76 -25.93 -13.91 -7.66
C LYS A 76 -25.78 -15.36 -8.15
N GLY A 77 -24.66 -16.02 -7.85
CA GLY A 77 -24.39 -17.41 -8.24
C GLY A 77 -24.91 -18.48 -7.28
N ASP A 78 -25.43 -18.09 -6.11
CA ASP A 78 -25.93 -18.98 -5.05
C ASP A 78 -27.48 -19.10 -5.02
N LYS A 79 -28.15 -18.95 -6.17
CA LYS A 79 -29.58 -19.25 -6.32
C LYS A 79 -29.87 -20.17 -7.49
#